data_AF-A0A1E4I0A6-F1
#
_entry.id   AF-A0A1E4I0A6-F1
#
_cell.length_a   1.000
_cell.length_b   1.000
_cell.length_c   1.000
_cell.angle_alpha   90.00
_cell.angle_beta   90.00
_cell.angle_gamma   90.00
#
_symmetry.space_group_name_H-M   'P 1'
#
loop_
_entity.id
_entity.type
_entity.pdbx_description
1 polymer ?
#
loop_
_entity_poly.entity_id
_entity_poly.type
_entity_poly.pdbx_seq_one_letter_code
_entity_poly.pdbx_strand_id
1 'polypeptide(L)'
;MIEKVICGFQTGADIAGAEAARLAGLATGGYMPGRFMTEAGPRPEYARLYGAVVIDLPGRNLAEQYKERTRLNVREADVTILFGDPTSRGSLATYRAYREIKEAATLGFPDPGISYCRPGWIQVPDHGPRSWPTAADAAAMLAAMPHRIVNIAGNRESAAPGIGEWVRTYLVEVFRLLREIRDGAEDSGCPGTGTGWPPRSVIPTSRQWRRPSWTPMSAPAASWSTWTMTNKG
;
A
#
# COMPACT_ATOMS: atom_id res chain seq x y z
N MET A 1 9.62 -13.76 1.08
CA MET A 1 9.31 -13.83 2.54
C MET A 1 9.27 -12.40 3.03
N ILE A 2 8.25 -11.99 3.78
CA ILE A 2 8.25 -10.66 4.40
C ILE A 2 9.33 -10.63 5.47
N GLU A 3 10.30 -9.73 5.29
CA GLU A 3 11.33 -9.43 6.28
C GLU A 3 10.89 -8.28 7.18
N LYS A 4 10.20 -7.29 6.60
CA LYS A 4 9.82 -6.06 7.29
C LYS A 4 8.50 -5.51 6.79
N VAL A 5 7.67 -5.03 7.71
CA VAL A 5 6.48 -4.22 7.42
C VAL A 5 6.78 -2.77 7.74
N ILE A 6 6.51 -1.86 6.82
CA ILE A 6 6.68 -0.43 7.04
C ILE A 6 5.37 0.33 6.89
N CYS A 7 5.25 1.50 7.53
CA CYS A 7 4.09 2.36 7.39
C CYS A 7 4.42 3.83 7.74
N GLY A 8 3.42 4.71 7.57
CA GLY A 8 3.51 6.12 7.93
C GLY A 8 3.19 6.45 9.39
N PHE A 9 2.85 5.44 10.19
CA PHE A 9 2.45 5.51 11.61
C PHE A 9 1.37 6.54 11.95
N GLN A 10 0.53 6.92 10.98
CA GLN A 10 -0.70 7.64 11.29
C GLN A 10 -1.63 6.75 12.14
N THR A 11 -2.59 7.36 12.82
CA THR A 11 -3.73 6.61 13.38
C THR A 11 -4.45 5.80 12.29
N GLY A 12 -5.29 4.84 12.68
CA GLY A 12 -6.03 4.01 11.72
C GLY A 12 -5.14 2.96 11.05
N ALA A 13 -5.20 2.88 9.73
CA ALA A 13 -4.62 1.77 8.96
C ALA A 13 -3.09 1.64 9.12
N ASP A 14 -2.36 2.77 9.17
CA ASP A 14 -0.90 2.77 9.23
C ASP A 14 -0.40 2.08 10.51
N ILE A 15 -0.80 2.56 11.70
CA ILE A 15 -0.37 1.97 12.98
C ILE A 15 -0.87 0.53 13.15
N ALA A 16 -2.08 0.23 12.67
CA ALA A 16 -2.62 -1.12 12.67
C ALA A 16 -1.76 -2.12 11.88
N GLY A 17 -1.13 -1.66 10.78
CA GLY A 17 -0.17 -2.46 10.03
C GLY A 17 1.07 -2.83 10.84
N ALA A 18 1.63 -1.87 11.59
CA ALA A 18 2.77 -2.13 12.47
C ALA A 18 2.40 -3.06 13.64
N GLU A 19 1.22 -2.89 14.23
CA GLU A 19 0.71 -3.76 15.28
C GLU A 19 0.50 -5.21 14.78
N ALA A 20 -0.13 -5.38 13.63
CA ALA A 20 -0.33 -6.70 13.02
C ALA A 20 0.99 -7.39 12.70
N ALA A 21 1.97 -6.65 12.18
CA ALA A 21 3.31 -7.16 11.91
C ALA A 21 4.00 -7.63 13.18
N ARG A 22 3.91 -6.85 14.26
CA ARG A 22 4.47 -7.23 15.57
C ARG A 22 3.80 -8.47 16.15
N LEU A 23 2.48 -8.60 16.05
CA LEU A 23 1.74 -9.80 16.46
C LEU A 23 2.15 -11.03 15.66
N ALA A 24 2.47 -10.84 14.38
CA ALA A 24 3.00 -11.91 13.55
C ALA A 24 4.49 -12.21 13.86
N GLY A 25 5.22 -11.35 14.58
CA GLY A 25 6.67 -11.50 14.79
C GLY A 25 7.51 -11.06 13.57
N LEU A 26 6.98 -10.17 12.73
CA LEU A 26 7.69 -9.53 11.64
C LEU A 26 8.37 -8.25 12.13
N ALA A 27 9.53 -7.90 11.55
CA ALA A 27 10.16 -6.62 11.85
C ALA A 27 9.28 -5.47 11.35
N THR A 28 9.35 -4.32 12.02
CA THR A 28 8.59 -3.12 11.67
C THR A 28 9.52 -1.93 11.39
N GLY A 29 9.01 -0.90 10.72
CA GLY A 29 9.67 0.38 10.60
C GLY A 29 8.91 1.37 9.72
N GLY A 30 9.61 2.35 9.18
CA GLY A 30 9.04 3.32 8.25
C GLY A 30 9.26 4.75 8.70
N TYR A 31 8.83 5.68 7.86
CA TYR A 31 9.07 7.10 8.04
C TYR A 31 7.84 7.84 8.57
N MET A 32 8.08 8.72 9.53
CA MET A 32 7.11 9.65 10.13
C MET A 32 7.52 11.09 9.82
N PRO A 33 6.57 12.05 9.84
CA PRO A 33 6.94 13.46 9.83
C PRO A 33 7.71 13.85 11.10
N GLY A 34 8.30 15.05 11.06
CA GLY A 34 8.97 15.72 12.18
C GLY A 34 8.25 15.54 13.52
N ARG A 35 9.04 15.33 14.59
CA ARG A 35 8.55 15.19 15.97
C ARG A 35 7.61 13.99 16.20
N PHE A 36 7.67 12.97 15.35
CA PHE A 36 6.80 11.78 15.44
C PHE A 36 5.31 12.15 15.40
N MET A 37 4.93 13.14 14.59
CA MET A 37 3.59 13.68 14.62
C MET A 37 2.55 12.72 14.01
N THR A 38 1.41 12.58 14.68
CA THR A 38 0.18 11.93 14.19
C THR A 38 -1.01 12.88 14.40
N GLU A 39 -2.22 12.52 13.97
CA GLU A 39 -3.42 13.32 14.28
C GLU A 39 -3.77 13.32 15.77
N ALA A 40 -3.37 12.27 16.52
CA ALA A 40 -3.57 12.15 17.96
C ALA A 40 -2.40 12.74 18.76
N GLY A 41 -1.55 13.55 18.10
CA GLY A 41 -0.36 14.18 18.67
C GLY A 41 0.93 13.38 18.44
N PRO A 42 2.06 13.86 18.99
CA PRO A 42 3.36 13.19 18.91
C PRO A 42 3.35 11.77 19.50
N ARG A 43 4.11 10.86 18.89
CA ARG A 43 4.30 9.46 19.32
C ARG A 43 5.78 9.03 19.28
N PRO A 44 6.68 9.68 20.04
CA PRO A 44 8.11 9.34 20.06
C PRO A 44 8.39 7.88 20.46
N GLU A 45 7.50 7.26 21.24
CA GLU A 45 7.59 5.86 21.63
C GLU A 45 7.57 4.87 20.44
N TYR A 46 7.03 5.28 19.29
CA TYR A 46 7.01 4.45 18.08
C TYR A 46 8.41 4.18 17.52
N ALA A 47 9.39 5.03 17.82
CA ALA A 47 10.79 4.74 17.49
C ALA A 47 11.26 3.43 18.13
N ARG A 48 10.99 3.27 19.43
CA ARG A 48 11.38 2.08 20.19
C ARG A 48 10.47 0.89 19.92
N LEU A 49 9.16 1.12 19.84
CA LEU A 49 8.17 0.04 19.69
C LEU A 49 8.18 -0.57 18.29
N TYR A 50 8.38 0.28 17.28
CA TYR A 50 8.18 -0.13 15.88
C TYR A 50 9.32 0.23 14.95
N GLY A 51 10.39 0.87 15.41
CA GLY A 51 11.48 1.30 14.53
C GLY A 51 11.09 2.48 13.63
N ALA A 52 10.17 3.33 14.08
CA ALA A 52 9.78 4.54 13.35
C ALA A 52 10.96 5.54 13.25
N VAL A 53 11.18 6.07 12.06
CA VAL A 53 12.22 7.07 11.77
C VAL A 53 11.55 8.38 11.40
N VAL A 54 11.98 9.48 12.00
CA VAL A 54 11.48 10.81 11.63
C VAL A 54 12.26 11.33 10.42
N ILE A 55 11.53 11.87 9.44
CA ILE A 55 12.13 12.74 8.45
C ILE A 55 12.16 14.17 9.00
N ASP A 56 13.36 14.69 9.22
CA ASP A 56 13.55 16.10 9.53
C ASP A 56 13.86 16.86 8.24
N LEU A 57 12.95 17.72 7.83
CA LEU A 57 13.09 18.57 6.65
C LEU A 57 13.01 20.03 7.09
N PRO A 58 14.15 20.65 7.46
CA PRO A 58 14.19 22.04 7.88
C PRO A 58 13.52 22.96 6.84
N GLY A 59 12.68 23.89 7.32
CA GLY A 59 11.96 24.83 6.46
C GLY A 59 10.73 24.27 5.74
N ARG A 60 10.44 22.95 5.83
CA ARG A 60 9.21 22.36 5.30
C ARG A 60 8.11 22.35 6.34
N ASN A 61 6.89 22.70 5.93
CA ASN A 61 5.73 22.59 6.78
C ASN A 61 5.33 21.11 6.99
N LEU A 62 4.47 20.86 7.98
CA LEU A 62 4.06 19.51 8.35
C LEU A 62 3.35 18.76 7.19
N ALA A 63 2.59 19.46 6.35
CA ALA A 63 1.91 18.85 5.21
C ALA A 63 2.89 18.39 4.12
N GLU A 64 3.95 19.14 3.87
CA GLU A 64 5.05 18.72 2.99
C GLU A 64 5.79 17.50 3.55
N GLN A 65 6.05 17.48 4.86
CA GLN A 65 6.65 16.32 5.51
C GLN A 65 5.73 15.09 5.44
N TYR A 66 4.41 15.24 5.60
CA TYR A 66 3.47 14.13 5.38
C TYR A 66 3.53 13.57 3.95
N LYS A 67 3.75 14.42 2.94
CA LYS A 67 3.93 13.94 1.56
C LYS A 67 5.24 13.19 1.40
N GLU A 68 6.34 13.72 1.92
CA GLU A 68 7.66 13.11 1.76
C GLU A 68 7.78 11.78 2.50
N ARG A 69 7.30 11.69 3.75
CA ARG A 69 7.29 10.41 4.48
C ARG A 69 6.47 9.34 3.76
N THR A 70 5.38 9.74 3.10
CA THR A 70 4.56 8.83 2.29
C THR A 70 5.35 8.33 1.08
N ARG A 71 6.00 9.25 0.37
CA ARG A 71 6.83 8.91 -0.79
C ARG A 71 7.95 7.95 -0.42
N LEU A 72 8.64 8.19 0.69
CA LEU A 72 9.71 7.32 1.19
C LEU A 72 9.19 5.93 1.55
N ASN A 73 8.09 5.82 2.29
CA ASN A 73 7.51 4.52 2.62
C ASN A 73 7.07 3.72 1.39
N VAL A 74 6.50 4.37 0.37
CA VAL A 74 6.16 3.68 -0.89
C VAL A 74 7.41 3.29 -1.67
N ARG A 75 8.46 4.12 -1.63
CA ARG A 75 9.73 3.87 -2.33
C ARG A 75 10.50 2.70 -1.74
N GLU A 76 10.55 2.58 -0.42
CA GLU A 76 11.30 1.51 0.26
C GLU A 76 10.60 0.14 0.21
N ALA A 77 9.32 0.09 -0.18
CA ALA A 77 8.57 -1.15 -0.20
C ALA A 77 8.52 -1.80 -1.59
N ASP A 78 8.62 -3.13 -1.59
CA ASP A 78 8.38 -3.95 -2.79
C ASP A 78 6.90 -3.98 -3.15
N VAL A 79 6.02 -3.99 -2.13
CA VAL A 79 4.57 -4.01 -2.28
C VAL A 79 3.93 -3.00 -1.33
N THR A 80 3.01 -2.18 -1.84
CA THR A 80 2.13 -1.36 -0.99
C THR A 80 0.73 -1.98 -0.93
N ILE A 81 0.23 -2.24 0.28
CA ILE A 81 -1.16 -2.58 0.55
C ILE A 81 -1.87 -1.30 1.02
N LEU A 82 -2.84 -0.83 0.22
CA LEU A 82 -3.64 0.33 0.52
C LEU A 82 -5.02 -0.09 1.04
N PHE A 83 -5.38 0.36 2.23
CA PHE A 83 -6.71 0.24 2.82
C PHE A 83 -7.52 1.53 2.61
N GLY A 84 -8.47 1.48 1.68
CA GLY A 84 -9.35 2.58 1.32
C GLY A 84 -9.37 2.87 -0.19
N ASP A 85 -9.97 4.01 -0.54
CA ASP A 85 -10.04 4.49 -1.93
C ASP A 85 -8.77 5.28 -2.30
N PRO A 86 -8.00 4.89 -3.33
CA PRO A 86 -6.78 5.59 -3.78
C PRO A 86 -7.03 7.01 -4.27
N THR A 87 -8.28 7.37 -4.58
CA THR A 87 -8.68 8.72 -5.00
C THR A 87 -9.10 9.60 -3.81
N SER A 88 -9.29 9.01 -2.62
CA SER A 88 -9.63 9.75 -1.41
C SER A 88 -8.49 10.67 -0.95
N ARG A 89 -8.84 11.73 -0.23
CA ARG A 89 -7.85 12.68 0.31
C ARG A 89 -6.77 12.00 1.17
N GLY A 90 -7.14 10.98 1.93
CA GLY A 90 -6.24 10.24 2.83
C GLY A 90 -5.23 9.36 2.09
N SER A 91 -5.62 8.81 0.94
CA SER A 91 -4.82 7.82 0.19
C SER A 91 -4.18 8.36 -1.08
N LEU A 92 -4.61 9.54 -1.56
CA LEU A 92 -4.16 10.14 -2.81
C LEU A 92 -2.64 10.37 -2.85
N ALA A 93 -2.04 10.76 -1.73
CA ALA A 93 -0.59 10.94 -1.65
C ALA A 93 0.15 9.62 -1.89
N THR A 94 -0.32 8.53 -1.29
CA THR A 94 0.23 7.17 -1.47
C THR A 94 0.08 6.71 -2.91
N TYR A 95 -1.11 6.88 -3.50
CA TYR A 95 -1.37 6.46 -4.87
C TYR A 95 -0.53 7.25 -5.89
N ARG A 96 -0.37 8.57 -5.70
CA ARG A 96 0.51 9.39 -6.55
C ARG A 96 1.97 8.94 -6.46
N ALA A 97 2.49 8.74 -5.24
CA ALA A 97 3.84 8.24 -5.05
C ALA A 97 4.06 6.88 -5.75
N TYR A 98 3.11 5.95 -5.59
CA TYR A 98 3.16 4.65 -6.27
C TYR A 98 3.21 4.79 -7.79
N ARG A 99 2.33 5.62 -8.35
CA ARG A 99 2.25 5.87 -9.80
C ARG A 99 3.55 6.43 -10.35
N GLU A 100 4.12 7.43 -9.68
CA GLU A 100 5.39 8.06 -10.08
C GLU A 100 6.55 7.06 -10.06
N ILE A 101 6.67 6.26 -8.99
CA ILE A 101 7.73 5.25 -8.85
C ILE A 101 7.58 4.15 -9.90
N LYS A 102 6.34 3.69 -10.14
CA LYS A 102 6.04 2.67 -11.16
C LYS A 102 6.37 3.15 -12.58
N GLU A 103 6.11 4.42 -12.87
CA GLU A 103 6.40 5.05 -14.15
C GLU A 103 7.92 5.16 -14.35
N ALA A 104 8.65 5.68 -13.36
CA ALA A 104 10.12 5.74 -13.39
C ALA A 104 10.76 4.35 -13.62
N ALA A 105 10.28 3.33 -12.90
CA ALA A 105 10.69 1.93 -13.08
C ALA A 105 10.45 1.41 -14.50
N THR A 106 9.35 1.83 -15.12
CA THR A 106 8.97 1.38 -16.47
C THR A 106 9.81 2.04 -17.55
N LEU A 107 10.19 3.30 -17.34
CA LEU A 107 11.00 4.07 -18.28
C LEU A 107 12.50 3.74 -18.20
N GLY A 108 12.92 2.87 -17.28
CA GLY A 108 14.32 2.46 -17.16
C GLY A 108 15.22 3.60 -16.66
N PHE A 109 14.68 4.52 -15.86
CA PHE A 109 15.46 5.50 -15.11
C PHE A 109 15.65 4.99 -13.67
N PRO A 110 16.58 4.05 -13.41
CA PRO A 110 16.88 3.72 -12.04
C PRO A 110 17.67 4.86 -11.41
N ASP A 111 17.22 5.37 -10.26
CA ASP A 111 18.15 5.96 -9.30
C ASP A 111 19.34 4.98 -9.14
N PRO A 112 20.60 5.42 -9.35
CA PRO A 112 21.76 4.55 -9.24
C PRO A 112 21.90 4.09 -7.79
N GLY A 113 21.47 2.86 -7.52
CA GLY A 113 21.45 2.26 -6.17
C GLY A 113 20.19 1.46 -5.85
N ILE A 114 19.15 1.52 -6.68
CA ILE A 114 17.88 0.82 -6.42
C ILE A 114 17.55 -0.10 -7.61
N SER A 115 17.41 -1.41 -7.34
CA SER A 115 16.85 -2.35 -8.30
C SER A 115 15.34 -2.15 -8.35
N TYR A 116 14.85 -1.39 -9.33
CA TYR A 116 13.41 -1.21 -9.55
C TYR A 116 12.77 -2.52 -10.02
N CYS A 117 12.39 -3.40 -9.10
CA CYS A 117 11.25 -4.27 -9.36
C CYS A 117 10.02 -3.36 -9.44
N ARG A 118 9.14 -3.58 -10.43
CA ARG A 118 7.88 -2.83 -10.51
C ARG A 118 7.16 -2.97 -9.17
N PRO A 119 6.87 -1.87 -8.44
CA PRO A 119 6.28 -1.98 -7.13
C PRO A 119 4.91 -2.66 -7.23
N GLY A 120 4.70 -3.66 -6.37
CA GLY A 120 3.44 -4.34 -6.21
C GLY A 120 2.40 -3.43 -5.56
N TRP A 121 1.13 -3.70 -5.85
CA TRP A 121 0.01 -2.94 -5.33
C TRP A 121 -1.17 -3.86 -5.03
N ILE A 122 -1.66 -3.77 -3.81
CA ILE A 122 -2.91 -4.42 -3.38
C ILE A 122 -3.80 -3.31 -2.84
N GLN A 123 -4.98 -3.14 -3.43
CA GLN A 123 -5.99 -2.24 -2.90
C GLN A 123 -7.04 -3.07 -2.19
N VAL A 124 -7.32 -2.72 -0.94
CA VAL A 124 -8.43 -3.24 -0.14
C VAL A 124 -9.39 -2.06 0.11
N PRO A 125 -10.51 -1.96 -0.62
CA PRO A 125 -11.53 -0.95 -0.39
C PRO A 125 -12.11 -1.03 1.03
N ASP A 126 -12.76 0.05 1.46
CA ASP A 126 -13.25 0.27 2.83
C ASP A 126 -13.86 -0.96 3.55
N HIS A 127 -13.73 -0.93 4.86
CA HIS A 127 -14.12 -1.99 5.80
C HIS A 127 -15.63 -2.31 5.70
N GLY A 128 -15.91 -3.53 5.28
CA GLY A 128 -17.28 -4.06 5.23
C GLY A 128 -17.27 -5.57 5.00
N PRO A 129 -18.39 -6.28 5.29
CA PRO A 129 -18.47 -7.74 5.23
C PRO A 129 -18.29 -8.33 3.82
N ARG A 130 -18.18 -7.49 2.79
CA ARG A 130 -17.91 -7.87 1.40
C ARG A 130 -16.68 -7.13 0.82
N SER A 131 -15.77 -6.69 1.69
CA SER A 131 -14.51 -6.08 1.25
C SER A 131 -13.67 -7.13 0.50
N TRP A 132 -13.23 -6.75 -0.70
CA TRP A 132 -12.44 -7.58 -1.61
C TRP A 132 -11.14 -6.83 -1.93
N PRO A 133 -9.95 -7.47 -1.91
CA PRO A 133 -9.70 -8.90 -1.69
C PRO A 133 -9.96 -9.35 -0.25
N THR A 134 -10.37 -10.61 -0.06
CA THR A 134 -10.34 -11.24 1.27
C THR A 134 -8.91 -11.38 1.78
N ALA A 135 -8.70 -11.71 3.06
CA ALA A 135 -7.36 -11.95 3.58
C ALA A 135 -6.64 -13.09 2.84
N ALA A 136 -7.37 -14.14 2.44
CA ALA A 136 -6.82 -15.23 1.64
C ALA A 136 -6.42 -14.78 0.23
N ASP A 137 -7.28 -13.98 -0.42
CA ASP A 137 -6.97 -13.42 -1.74
C ASP A 137 -5.74 -12.51 -1.66
N ALA A 138 -5.64 -11.64 -0.65
CA ALA A 138 -4.50 -10.76 -0.45
C ALA A 138 -3.20 -11.54 -0.15
N ALA A 139 -3.28 -12.60 0.65
CA ALA A 139 -2.14 -13.48 0.89
C ALA A 139 -1.67 -14.17 -0.41
N ALA A 140 -2.59 -14.68 -1.22
CA ALA A 140 -2.28 -15.28 -2.51
C ALA A 140 -1.69 -14.26 -3.51
N MET A 141 -2.27 -13.05 -3.58
CA MET A 141 -1.74 -11.96 -4.40
C MET A 141 -0.32 -11.58 -3.97
N LEU A 142 -0.07 -11.48 -2.66
CA LEU A 142 1.24 -11.15 -2.13
C LEU A 142 2.26 -12.27 -2.40
N ALA A 143 1.87 -13.54 -2.24
CA ALA A 143 2.69 -14.70 -2.57
C ALA A 143 3.09 -14.74 -4.06
N ALA A 144 2.23 -14.25 -4.95
CA ALA A 144 2.48 -14.18 -6.39
C ALA A 144 3.42 -13.04 -6.82
N MET A 145 3.81 -12.15 -5.91
CA MET A 145 4.72 -11.04 -6.17
C MET A 145 6.04 -11.20 -5.41
N PRO A 146 7.19 -10.79 -5.98
CA PRO A 146 8.42 -10.70 -5.21
C PRO A 146 8.25 -9.64 -4.11
N HIS A 147 8.52 -10.03 -2.87
CA HIS A 147 8.37 -9.15 -1.71
C HIS A 147 9.35 -9.52 -0.59
N ARG A 148 9.89 -8.49 0.05
CA ARG A 148 10.67 -8.51 1.30
C ARG A 148 10.17 -7.43 2.25
N ILE A 149 9.92 -6.23 1.72
CA ILE A 149 9.41 -5.07 2.46
C ILE A 149 7.98 -4.76 1.97
N VAL A 150 7.02 -4.78 2.89
CA VAL A 150 5.62 -4.46 2.60
C VAL A 150 5.22 -3.17 3.30
N ASN A 151 4.76 -2.19 2.54
CA ASN A 151 4.21 -0.94 3.07
C ASN A 151 2.71 -1.09 3.30
N ILE A 152 2.25 -0.70 4.48
CA ILE A 152 0.83 -0.59 4.82
C ILE A 152 0.46 0.89 4.85
N ALA A 153 -0.56 1.24 4.09
CA ALA A 153 -1.11 2.59 4.04
C ALA A 153 -2.63 2.56 4.09
N GLY A 154 -3.24 3.63 4.59
CA GLY A 154 -4.68 3.80 4.46
C GLY A 154 -5.22 5.01 5.19
N ASN A 155 -6.54 5.02 5.38
CA ASN A 155 -7.19 6.11 6.08
C ASN A 155 -6.79 6.17 7.56
N ARG A 156 -6.75 7.40 8.06
CA ARG A 156 -6.62 7.71 9.49
C ARG A 156 -7.92 7.46 10.23
N GLU A 157 -7.84 7.24 11.53
CA GLU A 157 -8.99 6.88 12.36
C GLU A 157 -10.12 7.93 12.29
N SER A 158 -9.78 9.22 12.30
CA SER A 158 -10.79 10.29 12.16
C SER A 158 -11.51 10.32 10.82
N ALA A 159 -10.94 9.73 9.77
CA ALA A 159 -11.53 9.69 8.43
C ALA A 159 -12.35 8.41 8.18
N ALA A 160 -12.01 7.33 8.87
CA ALA A 160 -12.69 6.04 8.77
C ALA A 160 -12.68 5.36 10.15
N PRO A 161 -13.61 5.70 11.06
CA PRO A 161 -13.64 5.12 12.40
C PRO A 161 -13.75 3.60 12.38
N GLY A 162 -12.97 2.92 13.22
CA GLY A 162 -12.89 1.46 13.28
C GLY A 162 -11.91 0.83 12.28
N ILE A 163 -11.32 1.62 11.37
CA ILE A 163 -10.42 1.08 10.35
C ILE A 163 -9.17 0.45 10.98
N GLY A 164 -8.63 1.01 12.06
CA GLY A 164 -7.43 0.46 12.71
C GLY A 164 -7.65 -0.98 13.20
N GLU A 165 -8.73 -1.24 13.93
CA GLU A 165 -9.03 -2.57 14.44
C GLU A 165 -9.28 -3.58 13.31
N TRP A 166 -10.02 -3.16 12.28
CA TRP A 166 -10.32 -4.00 11.13
C TRP A 166 -9.06 -4.34 10.33
N VAL A 167 -8.21 -3.34 10.01
CA VAL A 167 -6.93 -3.55 9.31
C VAL A 167 -6.02 -4.48 10.09
N ARG A 168 -5.91 -4.28 11.41
CA ARG A 168 -5.10 -5.14 12.27
C ARG A 168 -5.55 -6.60 12.17
N THR A 169 -6.85 -6.85 12.29
CA THR A 169 -7.43 -8.20 12.22
C THR A 169 -7.22 -8.82 10.83
N TYR A 170 -7.48 -8.05 9.78
CA TYR A 170 -7.28 -8.47 8.40
C TYR A 170 -5.82 -8.86 8.13
N LEU A 171 -4.86 -8.02 8.54
CA LEU A 171 -3.45 -8.26 8.28
C LEU A 171 -2.86 -9.40 9.10
N VAL A 172 -3.30 -9.60 10.35
CA VAL A 172 -2.92 -10.78 11.14
C VAL A 172 -3.27 -12.06 10.37
N GLU A 173 -4.46 -12.10 9.78
CA GLU A 173 -4.90 -13.24 8.98
C GLU A 173 -4.12 -13.38 7.66
N VAL A 174 -3.87 -12.27 6.95
CA VAL A 174 -3.01 -12.28 5.75
C VAL A 174 -1.64 -12.85 6.06
N PHE A 175 -1.01 -12.40 7.15
CA PHE A 175 0.34 -12.85 7.54
C PHE A 175 0.37 -14.32 7.99
N ARG A 176 -0.71 -14.80 8.63
CA ARG A 176 -0.87 -16.23 8.96
C ARG A 176 -0.96 -17.07 7.69
N LEU A 177 -1.90 -16.73 6.79
CA LEU A 177 -2.13 -17.46 5.55
C LEU A 177 -0.91 -17.43 4.61
N LEU A 178 -0.19 -16.31 4.55
CA LEU A 178 1.01 -16.22 3.74
C LEU A 178 2.12 -17.18 4.21
N ARG A 179 2.23 -17.42 5.52
CA ARG A 179 3.17 -18.44 6.05
C ARG A 179 2.75 -19.83 5.63
N GLU A 180 1.47 -20.15 5.73
CA GLU A 180 0.93 -21.46 5.36
C GLU A 180 1.12 -21.75 3.86
N ILE A 181 0.89 -20.76 2.99
CA ILE A 181 1.15 -20.89 1.55
C ILE A 181 2.63 -21.22 1.28
N ARG A 182 3.55 -20.61 2.02
CA ARG A 182 4.98 -20.87 1.88
C ARG A 182 5.35 -22.25 2.42
N ASP A 183 4.96 -22.56 3.65
CA ASP A 183 5.35 -23.79 4.33
C ASP A 183 4.80 -25.01 3.57
N GLY A 184 3.58 -24.92 3.03
CA GLY A 184 3.01 -25.94 2.15
C GLY A 184 3.71 -26.08 0.79
N ALA A 185 4.35 -25.02 0.27
CA ALA A 185 5.17 -25.11 -0.93
C ALA A 185 6.51 -25.83 -0.67
N GLU A 186 7.09 -25.65 0.53
CA GLU A 186 8.32 -26.31 0.96
C GLU A 186 8.10 -27.81 1.23
N ASP A 187 6.98 -28.18 1.86
CA ASP A 187 6.62 -29.58 2.15
C ASP A 187 6.26 -30.38 0.88
N SER A 188 5.84 -29.71 -0.20
CA SER A 188 5.59 -30.34 -1.50
C SER A 188 6.86 -30.63 -2.31
N GLY A 189 8.05 -30.48 -1.71
CA GLY A 189 9.35 -30.68 -2.33
C GLY A 189 9.49 -32.02 -3.07
N CYS A 190 9.48 -31.93 -4.41
CA CYS A 190 9.91 -33.01 -5.30
C CYS A 190 11.32 -33.51 -4.90
N PRO A 191 11.56 -34.84 -4.83
CA PRO A 191 12.89 -35.36 -4.56
C PRO A 191 13.78 -35.19 -5.80
N GLY A 192 14.90 -34.47 -5.63
CA GLY A 192 16.17 -34.72 -6.32
C GLY A 192 16.30 -34.42 -7.82
N THR A 193 17.13 -33.42 -8.13
CA THR A 193 18.02 -33.31 -9.31
C THR A 193 17.47 -33.69 -10.70
N GLY A 194 17.22 -32.68 -11.53
CA GLY A 194 17.11 -32.86 -12.97
C GLY A 194 16.67 -31.57 -13.64
N THR A 195 17.52 -31.00 -14.48
CA THR A 195 17.23 -29.87 -15.37
C THR A 195 15.85 -29.97 -16.01
N GLY A 196 14.92 -29.08 -15.67
CA GLY A 196 13.61 -29.03 -16.31
C GLY A 196 12.61 -28.13 -15.57
N TRP A 197 12.53 -26.86 -15.98
CA TRP A 197 11.41 -25.98 -15.62
C TRP A 197 10.09 -26.61 -16.09
N PRO A 198 9.02 -26.70 -15.28
CA PRO A 198 7.76 -27.23 -15.77
C PRO A 198 7.12 -26.29 -16.82
N PRO A 199 6.37 -26.82 -17.81
CA PRO A 199 5.83 -26.04 -18.91
C PRO A 199 4.78 -25.01 -18.46
N ARG A 200 4.75 -23.88 -19.19
CA ARG A 200 3.98 -22.63 -18.98
C ARG A 200 2.43 -22.74 -18.96
N SER A 201 1.83 -23.87 -18.62
CA SER A 201 0.38 -24.10 -18.83
C SER A 201 -0.53 -23.97 -17.61
N VAL A 202 -0.07 -23.42 -16.47
CA VAL A 202 -0.94 -23.22 -15.27
C VAL A 202 -0.97 -21.76 -14.79
N ILE A 203 -0.68 -20.80 -15.67
CA ILE A 203 -1.05 -19.40 -15.43
C ILE A 203 -2.46 -19.21 -16.00
N PRO A 204 -3.49 -18.90 -15.19
CA PRO A 204 -4.78 -18.51 -15.74
C PRO A 204 -4.56 -17.28 -16.61
N THR A 205 -4.79 -17.42 -17.91
CA THR A 205 -4.73 -16.29 -18.83
C THR A 205 -5.72 -15.20 -18.38
N SER A 206 -5.36 -13.95 -18.60
CA SER A 206 -6.03 -12.72 -18.13
C SER A 206 -7.45 -12.48 -18.68
N ARG A 207 -8.21 -13.52 -19.04
CA ARG A 207 -9.53 -13.44 -19.71
C ARG A 207 -10.72 -13.91 -18.89
N GLN A 208 -10.57 -14.32 -17.62
CA GLN A 208 -11.71 -14.78 -16.80
C GLN A 208 -12.21 -13.78 -15.73
N TRP A 209 -11.67 -12.58 -15.67
CA TRP A 209 -12.24 -11.52 -14.83
C TRP A 209 -13.39 -10.83 -15.56
N ARG A 210 -14.62 -11.32 -15.35
CA ARG A 210 -15.83 -10.58 -15.75
C ARG A 210 -15.91 -9.30 -14.92
N ARG A 211 -15.69 -8.16 -15.56
CA ARG A 211 -16.05 -6.84 -15.02
C ARG A 211 -17.57 -6.79 -14.81
N PRO A 212 -18.08 -6.25 -13.69
CA PRO A 212 -19.48 -5.81 -13.63
C PRO A 212 -19.70 -4.74 -14.71
N SER A 213 -20.77 -4.87 -15.49
CA SER A 213 -21.16 -3.89 -16.50
C SER A 213 -21.51 -2.57 -15.81
N TRP A 214 -20.61 -1.59 -15.91
CA TRP A 214 -20.87 -0.21 -15.50
C TRP A 214 -21.49 0.50 -16.70
N THR A 215 -22.79 0.82 -16.64
CA THR A 215 -23.44 1.68 -17.63
C THR A 215 -23.21 3.13 -17.19
N PRO A 216 -22.53 3.98 -17.97
CA PRO A 216 -22.39 5.38 -17.61
C PRO A 216 -23.75 6.07 -17.77
N MET A 217 -24.28 6.65 -16.68
CA MET A 217 -25.32 7.67 -16.81
C MET A 217 -24.68 8.92 -17.42
N SER A 218 -25.23 9.37 -18.54
CA SER A 218 -24.81 10.54 -19.29
C SER A 218 -24.84 11.79 -18.41
N ALA A 219 -23.68 12.42 -18.20
CA ALA A 219 -23.62 13.78 -17.66
C ALA A 219 -24.05 14.78 -18.75
N PRO A 220 -24.94 15.75 -18.45
CA PRO A 220 -25.30 16.78 -19.42
C PRO A 220 -24.12 17.71 -19.70
N ALA A 221 -23.95 18.07 -20.98
CA ALA A 221 -22.88 18.90 -21.50
C ALA A 221 -22.86 20.29 -20.85
N ALA A 222 -21.71 20.68 -20.28
CA ALA A 222 -21.45 22.05 -19.88
C ALA A 222 -21.19 22.90 -21.14
N SER A 223 -22.11 23.83 -21.43
CA SER A 223 -21.92 24.87 -22.43
C SER A 223 -20.95 25.93 -21.89
N TRP A 224 -19.91 26.22 -22.65
CA TRP A 224 -19.00 27.33 -22.37
C TRP A 224 -19.59 28.60 -22.99
N SER A 225 -20.16 29.48 -22.17
CA SER A 225 -20.50 30.85 -22.57
C SER A 225 -19.29 31.75 -22.36
N THR A 226 -18.72 32.21 -23.47
CA THR A 226 -17.72 33.28 -23.55
C THR A 226 -18.27 34.57 -22.94
N TRP A 227 -17.66 35.04 -21.85
CA TRP A 227 -17.87 36.38 -21.34
C TRP A 227 -17.13 37.40 -22.22
N THR A 228 -17.88 38.20 -22.96
CA THR A 228 -17.40 39.44 -23.57
C THR A 228 -17.37 40.54 -22.52
N MET A 229 -16.18 41.09 -22.26
CA MET A 229 -16.02 42.35 -21.53
C MET A 229 -16.59 43.50 -22.37
N THR A 230 -17.66 44.13 -21.90
CA THR A 230 -18.06 45.47 -22.34
C THR A 230 -17.63 46.50 -21.31
N ASN A 231 -16.64 47.29 -21.70
CA ASN A 231 -16.21 48.51 -21.05
C ASN A 231 -17.24 49.61 -21.35
N LYS A 232 -17.80 50.29 -20.33
CA LYS A 232 -18.47 51.60 -20.44
C LYS A 232 -18.85 52.13 -19.06
N GLY A 233 -18.36 53.34 -18.73
CA GLY A 233 -18.82 54.17 -17.61
C GLY A 233 -17.73 54.47 -16.60
#